data_AF-A0A1F6IUG5-F1
#
_entry.id   AF-A0A1F6IUG5-F1
#
_cell.length_a   1.000
_cell.length_b   1.000
_cell.length_c   1.000
_cell.angle_alpha   90.00
_cell.angle_beta   90.00
_cell.angle_gamma   90.00
#
_symmetry.space_group_name_H-M   'P 1'
#
loop_
_entity.id
_entity.type
_entity.pdbx_description
1 polymer ?
#
loop_
_entity_poly.entity_id
_entity_poly.type
_entity_poly.pdbx_seq_one_letter_code
_entity_poly.pdbx_strand_id
1 'polypeptide(L)'
;MLEFTKLTGRNEGTNVIIHRVTNQIDEGPTVAISHVPIFEEDTAETLQERGKERERQLQLEFWKGFVKGEVQEIQDTVYMRPGEEEILESARQKARKDYPNGWRRT
;
A
#
# COMPACT_ATOMS: atom_id res chain seq x y z
N MET A 1 -1.28 -5.97 -5.01
CA MET A 1 -2.14 -6.60 -4.00
C MET A 1 -3.37 -7.28 -4.60
N LEU A 2 -4.17 -6.61 -5.44
CA LEU A 2 -5.37 -7.23 -6.05
C LEU A 2 -5.13 -8.60 -6.71
N GLU A 3 -4.11 -8.70 -7.58
CA GLU A 3 -3.76 -9.98 -8.21
C GLU A 3 -3.19 -11.00 -7.20
N PHE A 4 -2.42 -10.54 -6.22
CA PHE A 4 -1.86 -11.39 -5.17
C PHE A 4 -2.95 -12.02 -4.30
N THR A 5 -3.97 -11.24 -3.94
CA THR A 5 -5.18 -11.71 -3.24
C THR A 5 -5.92 -12.77 -4.05
N LYS A 6 -6.05 -12.58 -5.37
CA LYS A 6 -6.66 -13.57 -6.26
C LYS A 6 -5.86 -14.87 -6.33
N LEU A 7 -4.53 -14.78 -6.40
CA LEU A 7 -3.65 -15.95 -6.54
C LEU A 7 -3.52 -16.74 -5.23
N THR A 8 -3.51 -16.07 -4.08
CA THR A 8 -3.39 -16.74 -2.76
C THR A 8 -4.74 -17.14 -2.17
N GLY A 9 -5.85 -16.60 -2.68
CA GLY A 9 -7.18 -16.75 -2.07
C GLY A 9 -7.33 -16.06 -0.71
N ARG A 10 -6.34 -15.25 -0.32
CA ARG A 10 -6.32 -14.55 0.97
C ARG A 10 -6.47 -13.06 0.76
N ASN A 11 -7.47 -12.50 1.42
CA ASN A 11 -7.76 -11.08 1.36
C ASN A 11 -7.39 -10.38 2.66
N GLU A 12 -6.12 -9.97 2.73
CA GLU A 12 -5.60 -9.15 3.82
C GLU A 12 -5.66 -7.65 3.48
N GLY A 13 -6.34 -7.27 2.39
CA GLY A 13 -6.38 -5.92 1.81
C GLY A 13 -5.01 -5.37 1.38
N THR A 14 -4.88 -4.04 1.39
CA THR A 14 -3.62 -3.30 1.13
C THR A 14 -3.50 -2.13 2.09
N ASN A 15 -2.33 -1.49 2.15
CA ASN A 15 -2.13 -0.31 2.99
C ASN A 15 -1.73 0.91 2.17
N VAL A 16 -2.03 2.06 2.76
CA VAL A 16 -1.45 3.35 2.43
C VAL A 16 -0.48 3.71 3.56
N ILE A 17 0.72 4.15 3.19
CA ILE A 17 1.81 4.38 4.14
C ILE A 17 2.34 5.81 3.98
N ILE A 18 2.62 6.47 5.11
CA ILE A 18 3.49 7.65 5.17
C ILE A 18 4.79 7.18 5.83
N HIS A 19 5.92 7.44 5.16
CA HIS A 19 7.24 7.10 5.66
C HIS A 19 8.19 8.29 5.54
N ARG A 20 9.32 8.23 6.26
CA ARG A 20 10.40 9.21 6.11
C ARG A 20 11.09 9.01 4.76
N VAL A 21 11.55 10.09 4.13
CA VAL A 21 12.33 9.97 2.88
C VAL A 21 13.77 9.58 3.21
N THR A 22 14.31 8.60 2.49
CA THR A 22 15.72 8.21 2.55
C THR A 22 16.32 8.20 1.14
N ASN A 23 17.59 7.84 1.00
CA ASN A 23 18.24 7.70 -0.31
C ASN A 23 17.76 6.47 -1.09
N GLN A 24 17.05 5.56 -0.43
CA GLN A 24 16.50 4.35 -1.04
C GLN A 24 15.01 4.56 -1.30
N ILE A 25 14.56 4.19 -2.49
CA ILE A 25 13.17 4.36 -2.92
C ILE A 25 12.26 3.49 -2.05
N ASP A 26 11.27 4.11 -1.41
CA ASP A 26 10.23 3.45 -0.60
C ASP A 26 10.74 2.58 0.58
N GLU A 27 11.95 2.87 1.10
CA GLU A 27 12.56 2.09 2.20
C GLU A 27 12.73 2.89 3.50
N GLY A 28 12.02 4.01 3.65
CA GLY A 28 12.09 4.78 4.87
C GLY A 28 11.28 4.20 6.03
N PRO A 29 11.64 4.54 7.29
CA PRO A 29 10.82 4.18 8.44
C PRO A 29 9.37 4.69 8.30
N THR A 30 8.42 3.80 8.55
CA THR A 30 6.98 4.13 8.52
C THR A 30 6.61 4.97 9.73
N VAL A 31 5.81 6.01 9.52
CA VAL A 31 5.34 6.94 10.56
C VAL A 31 3.82 7.04 10.64
N ALA A 32 3.11 6.60 9.61
CA ALA A 32 1.66 6.39 9.66
C ALA A 32 1.27 5.31 8.64
N ILE A 33 0.25 4.53 8.98
CA ILE A 33 -0.28 3.49 8.10
C ILE A 33 -1.79 3.50 8.17
N SER A 34 -2.42 3.18 7.05
CA SER A 34 -3.86 3.02 6.98
C SER A 34 -4.25 1.85 6.11
N HIS A 35 -5.13 1.01 6.66
CA HIS A 35 -5.64 -0.14 5.95
C HIS A 35 -6.69 0.26 4.90
N VAL A 36 -6.63 -0.39 3.74
CA VAL A 36 -7.56 -0.27 2.62
C VAL A 36 -8.06 -1.67 2.27
N PRO A 37 -9.34 -1.97 2.51
CA PRO A 37 -9.90 -3.27 2.17
C PRO A 37 -9.94 -3.44 0.65
N ILE A 38 -9.80 -4.69 0.19
CA ILE A 38 -10.05 -5.10 -1.19
C ILE A 38 -11.37 -5.88 -1.18
N PHE A 39 -12.23 -5.67 -2.16
CA PHE A 39 -13.47 -6.43 -2.35
C PHE A 39 -13.35 -7.38 -3.55
N GLU A 40 -14.19 -8.41 -3.62
CA GLU A 40 -14.08 -9.44 -4.66
C GLU A 40 -14.29 -8.86 -6.07
N GLU A 41 -15.19 -7.89 -6.18
CA GLU A 41 -15.55 -7.18 -7.39
C GLU A 41 -14.60 -6.02 -7.74
N ASP A 42 -13.57 -5.76 -6.94
CA ASP A 42 -12.68 -4.63 -7.20
C ASP A 42 -11.92 -4.79 -8.51
N THR A 43 -11.80 -3.66 -9.21
CA THR A 43 -10.82 -3.45 -10.27
C THR A 43 -9.60 -2.70 -9.70
N ALA A 44 -8.55 -2.56 -10.50
CA ALA A 44 -7.41 -1.75 -10.08
C ALA A 44 -7.79 -0.29 -9.87
N GLU A 45 -8.71 0.24 -10.69
CA GLU A 45 -9.20 1.61 -10.64
C GLU A 45 -10.03 1.86 -9.38
N THR A 46 -11.00 0.98 -9.06
CA THR A 46 -11.85 1.15 -7.87
C THR A 46 -11.02 1.07 -6.59
N LEU A 47 -10.04 0.15 -6.54
CA LEU A 47 -9.11 0.05 -5.43
C LEU A 47 -8.20 1.28 -5.34
N GLN A 48 -7.72 1.80 -6.47
CA GLN A 48 -6.89 3.00 -6.50
C GLN A 48 -7.66 4.24 -6.02
N GLU A 49 -8.91 4.42 -6.43
CA GLU A 49 -9.76 5.52 -5.96
C GLU A 49 -9.99 5.46 -4.46
N ARG A 50 -10.26 4.26 -3.92
CA ARG A 50 -10.37 4.06 -2.47
C ARG A 50 -9.06 4.34 -1.75
N GLY A 51 -7.93 3.90 -2.32
CA GLY A 51 -6.59 4.20 -1.82
C GLY A 51 -6.32 5.70 -1.73
N LYS A 52 -6.61 6.45 -2.79
CA LYS A 52 -6.44 7.92 -2.83
C LYS A 52 -7.25 8.65 -1.78
N GLU A 53 -8.50 8.25 -1.57
CA GLU A 53 -9.33 8.85 -0.52
C GLU A 53 -8.74 8.54 0.87
N ARG A 54 -8.23 7.32 1.07
CA ARG A 54 -7.57 6.95 2.32
C ARG A 54 -6.24 7.67 2.53
N GLU A 55 -5.44 7.86 1.48
CA GLU A 55 -4.24 8.70 1.47
C GLU A 55 -4.52 10.12 1.95
N ARG A 56 -5.55 10.75 1.38
CA ARG A 56 -5.96 12.09 1.75
C ARG A 56 -6.32 12.19 3.23
N GLN A 57 -7.10 11.22 3.73
CA GLN A 57 -7.48 11.17 5.15
C GLN A 57 -6.27 10.97 6.07
N LEU A 58 -5.41 10.00 5.74
CA LEU A 58 -4.21 9.69 6.51
C LEU A 58 -3.26 10.90 6.58
N GLN A 59 -3.05 11.61 5.47
CA GLN A 59 -2.22 12.82 5.45
C GLN A 59 -2.77 13.91 6.36
N LEU A 60 -4.09 14.15 6.35
CA LEU A 60 -4.73 15.15 7.21
C LEU A 60 -4.59 14.80 8.69
N GLU A 61 -4.75 13.52 9.04
CA GLU A 61 -4.57 13.03 10.41
C GLU A 61 -3.11 13.15 10.85
N PHE A 62 -2.17 12.73 9.99
CA PHE A 62 -0.75 12.81 10.24
C PHE A 62 -0.29 14.24 10.51
N TRP A 63 -0.67 15.21 9.67
CA TRP A 63 -0.25 16.60 9.86
C TRP A 63 -0.77 17.22 11.17
N LYS A 64 -1.96 16.83 11.64
CA LYS A 64 -2.48 17.27 12.93
C LYS A 64 -1.64 16.77 14.10
N GLY A 65 -1.15 15.52 14.04
CA GLY A 65 -0.25 14.95 15.05
C GLY A 65 1.19 15.50 14.93
N PHE A 66 1.66 15.72 13.69
CA PHE A 66 2.98 16.26 13.41
C PHE A 66 3.21 17.63 14.06
N VAL A 67 2.24 18.55 13.92
CA VAL A 67 2.33 19.89 14.52
C VAL A 67 2.40 19.86 16.06
N LYS A 68 1.89 18.79 16.68
CA LYS A 68 1.94 18.57 18.13
C LYS A 68 3.19 17.84 18.61
N GLY A 69 4.05 17.37 17.70
CA GLY A 69 5.23 16.57 18.03
C GLY A 69 4.90 15.11 18.41
N GLU A 70 3.74 14.60 18.00
CA GLU A 70 3.25 13.25 18.38
C GLU A 70 3.70 12.13 17.42
N VAL A 71 4.54 12.44 16.44
CA VAL A 71 4.92 11.47 15.38
C VAL A 71 6.05 10.56 15.84
N GLN A 72 5.81 9.25 15.77
CA GLN A 72 6.77 8.21 16.10
C GLN A 72 6.88 7.21 14.94
N GLU A 73 8.02 6.52 14.87
CA GLU A 73 8.19 5.42 13.94
C GLU A 73 7.39 4.22 14.43
N ILE A 74 6.69 3.57 13.49
CA ILE A 74 5.86 2.40 13.76
C ILE A 74 6.33 1.23 12.91
N GLN A 75 6.13 0.04 13.45
CA GLN A 75 6.43 -1.19 12.74
C GLN A 75 5.30 -1.51 11.76
N ASP A 76 5.64 -1.68 10.48
CA ASP A 76 4.69 -2.14 9.47
C ASP A 76 4.39 -3.64 9.68
N THR A 77 3.15 -4.03 9.36
CA THR A 77 2.72 -5.42 9.40
C THR A 77 3.08 -6.09 8.07
N VAL A 78 3.79 -7.22 8.15
CA VAL A 78 4.10 -8.03 6.98
C VAL A 78 2.98 -9.05 6.75
N TYR A 79 2.25 -8.92 5.64
CA TYR A 79 1.12 -9.79 5.31
C TYR A 79 1.50 -11.04 4.49
N MET A 80 2.71 -11.04 3.92
CA MET A 80 3.25 -12.14 3.13
C MET A 80 3.75 -13.28 4.04
N ARG A 81 3.32 -14.51 3.78
CA ARG A 81 3.82 -15.72 4.46
C ARG A 81 5.06 -16.27 3.75
N PRO A 82 5.92 -17.02 4.47
CA PRO A 82 7.03 -17.75 3.83
C PRO A 82 6.51 -18.68 2.74
N GLY A 83 7.12 -18.64 1.55
CA GLY A 83 6.72 -19.41 0.37
C GLY A 83 5.76 -18.68 -0.58
N GLU A 84 5.28 -17.49 -0.24
CA GLU A 84 4.43 -16.67 -1.12
C GLU A 84 5.25 -15.69 -2.00
N GLU A 85 6.59 -15.73 -1.93
CA GLU A 85 7.48 -14.79 -2.63
C GLU A 85 7.32 -14.86 -4.16
N GLU A 86 7.28 -16.08 -4.71
CA GLU A 86 7.11 -16.29 -6.15
C GLU A 86 5.73 -15.84 -6.65
N ILE A 87 4.70 -16.00 -5.81
CA ILE A 87 3.34 -15.55 -6.11
C ILE A 87 3.30 -14.03 -6.14
N LEU A 88 3.94 -13.36 -5.18
CA LEU A 88 4.05 -11.90 -5.14
C LEU A 88 4.79 -11.36 -6.37
N GLU A 89 5.90 -11.99 -6.75
CA GLU A 89 6.67 -11.57 -7.92
C GLU A 89 5.86 -11.74 -9.22
N SER A 90 5.17 -12.87 -9.37
CA SER A 90 4.27 -13.11 -10.52
C SER A 90 3.15 -12.06 -10.59
N ALA A 91 2.54 -11.73 -9.45
CA ALA A 91 1.51 -10.70 -9.35
C ALA A 91 2.05 -9.30 -9.73
N ARG A 92 3.29 -8.97 -9.33
CA ARG A 92 3.95 -7.71 -9.70
C ARG A 92 4.23 -7.63 -11.19
N GLN A 93 4.72 -8.71 -11.80
CA GLN A 93 4.98 -8.76 -13.23
C GLN A 93 3.70 -8.57 -14.05
N LYS A 94 2.62 -9.24 -13.66
CA LYS A 94 1.31 -9.05 -14.29
C LYS A 94 0.80 -7.61 -14.12
N ALA A 95 0.88 -7.04 -12.92
CA ALA A 95 0.47 -5.65 -12.69
C ALA A 95 1.25 -4.65 -13.55
N ARG A 96 2.57 -4.83 -13.73
CA ARG A 96 3.39 -3.98 -14.61
C ARG A 96 2.98 -4.09 -16.08
N LYS A 97 2.57 -5.28 -16.52
CA LYS A 97 2.10 -5.53 -17.88
C LYS A 97 0.73 -4.91 -18.13
N ASP A 98 -0.20 -5.10 -17.19
CA ASP A 98 -1.59 -4.70 -17.33
C ASP A 98 -1.77 -3.18 -17.12
N TYR A 99 -0.92 -2.56 -16.28
CA TYR A 99 -1.00 -1.15 -15.91
C TYR A 99 0.34 -0.42 -16.15
N PRO A 100 0.79 -0.25 -17.41
CA PRO A 100 2.09 0.34 -17.72
C PRO A 100 2.22 1.81 -17.28
N ASN A 101 1.09 2.53 -17.19
CA ASN A 101 1.03 3.91 -16.72
C ASN A 101 0.66 4.03 -15.23
N GLY A 102 0.31 2.92 -14.56
CA GLY A 102 -0.04 2.92 -13.13
C GLY A 102 1.11 3.37 -12.24
N TRP A 103 2.35 3.23 -12.72
CA TRP A 103 3.59 3.65 -12.04
C TRP A 103 3.97 5.12 -12.28
N ARG A 104 3.33 5.84 -13.21
CA ARG A 104 3.75 7.20 -13.59
C ARG A 104 2.57 8.15 -13.76
N ARG A 105 2.14 8.76 -12.65
CA ARG A 105 1.58 10.13 -12.61
C ARG A 105 1.84 10.77 -11.24
N THR A 106 3.11 11.01 -10.94
CA THR A 106 3.59 12.04 -10.00
C THR A 106 4.91 12.55 -10.51
#